data_AF-A0A7R9VJF4-F1
#
_entry.id   AF-A0A7R9VJF4-F1
#
_cell.length_a   1.000
_cell.length_b   1.000
_cell.length_c   1.000
_cell.angle_alpha   90.00
_cell.angle_beta   90.00
_cell.angle_gamma   90.00
#
_symmetry.space_group_name_H-M   'P 1'
#
loop_
_entity.id
_entity.type
_entity.pdbx_description
1 polymer ?
#
loop_
_entity_poly.entity_id
_entity_poly.type
_entity_poly.pdbx_seq_one_letter_code
_entity_poly.pdbx_strand_id
1 'polypeptide(L)'
;ARIEGREIISNLAKAAGLATMIATMRPDIDNPDEYVRNTTSRAFAVVASALGVPALLPFLKAVCRSRKSWQARHTGIKIVQQVAVLMGCAVLPYLRELVEIVGRGLTDDQQKVRTITALTLS
;
A
#
# COMPACT_ATOMS: atom_id res chain seq x y z
N ALA A 1 21.49 -0.85 -6.68
CA ALA A 1 20.64 -1.81 -5.96
C ALA A 1 19.18 -1.36 -5.76
N ARG A 2 18.86 -0.36 -4.91
CA ARG A 2 17.43 -0.03 -4.60
C ARG A 2 16.64 0.57 -5.78
N ILE A 3 17.30 1.32 -6.67
CA ILE A 3 16.64 1.95 -7.83
C ILE A 3 16.37 0.92 -8.93
N GLU A 4 17.37 0.10 -9.28
CA GLU A 4 17.24 -1.00 -10.26
C GLU A 4 16.07 -1.93 -9.92
N GLY A 5 15.93 -2.33 -8.66
CA GLY A 5 14.81 -3.16 -8.22
C GLY A 5 13.44 -2.51 -8.46
N ARG A 6 13.33 -1.18 -8.32
CA ARG A 6 12.09 -0.45 -8.61
C ARG A 6 11.80 -0.41 -10.10
N GLU A 7 12.82 -0.21 -10.94
CA GLU A 7 12.67 -0.21 -12.39
C GLU A 7 12.20 -1.57 -12.90
N ILE A 8 12.76 -2.66 -12.38
CA ILE A 8 12.33 -4.02 -12.73
C ILE A 8 10.87 -4.25 -12.35
N ILE A 9 10.47 -3.92 -11.12
CA ILE A 9 9.07 -4.08 -10.66
C ILE A 9 8.12 -3.19 -11.48
N SER A 10 8.53 -1.96 -11.80
CA SER A 10 7.74 -1.03 -12.60
C SER A 10 7.51 -1.57 -14.01
N ASN A 11 8.56 -2.07 -14.67
CA ASN A 11 8.45 -2.65 -16.02
C ASN A 11 7.60 -3.93 -16.01
N LEU A 12 7.78 -4.78 -14.99
CA LEU A 12 6.95 -5.96 -14.79
C LEU A 12 5.48 -5.58 -14.60
N ALA A 13 5.19 -4.56 -13.79
CA ALA A 13 3.82 -4.10 -13.54
C ALA A 13 3.13 -3.61 -14.83
N LYS A 14 3.86 -2.87 -15.67
CA LYS A 14 3.37 -2.40 -16.97
C LYS A 14 3.10 -3.54 -17.95
N ALA A 15 3.93 -4.58 -17.94
CA ALA A 15 3.76 -5.75 -18.79
C ALA A 15 2.63 -6.70 -18.31
N ALA A 16 2.56 -6.97 -17.01
CA ALA A 16 1.62 -7.93 -16.43
C ALA A 16 0.22 -7.35 -16.17
N GLY A 17 0.14 -6.03 -15.95
CA GLY A 17 -1.09 -5.32 -15.62
C GLY A 17 -1.50 -5.43 -14.14
N LEU A 18 -2.34 -4.49 -13.69
CA LEU A 18 -2.68 -4.32 -12.29
C LEU A 18 -3.36 -5.54 -11.66
N ALA A 19 -4.30 -6.17 -12.37
CA ALA A 19 -5.05 -7.31 -11.86
C ALA A 19 -4.12 -8.49 -11.51
N THR A 20 -3.16 -8.78 -12.39
CA THR A 20 -2.13 -9.80 -12.18
C THR A 20 -1.26 -9.45 -10.98
N MET A 21 -0.74 -8.22 -10.90
CA MET A 21 0.09 -7.77 -9.77
C MET A 21 -0.66 -7.89 -8.43
N ILE A 22 -1.93 -7.51 -8.39
CA ILE A 22 -2.78 -7.66 -7.20
C ILE A 22 -2.95 -9.14 -6.86
N ALA A 23 -3.31 -9.97 -7.82
CA ALA A 23 -3.56 -11.39 -7.60
C ALA A 23 -2.32 -12.11 -7.04
N THR A 24 -1.14 -11.83 -7.61
CA THR A 24 0.13 -12.42 -7.19
C THR A 24 0.53 -12.02 -5.78
N MET A 25 0.39 -10.74 -5.41
CA MET A 25 0.80 -10.25 -4.08
C MET A 25 -0.29 -10.34 -3.01
N ARG A 26 -1.54 -10.68 -3.37
CA ARG A 26 -2.69 -10.73 -2.44
C ARG A 26 -2.43 -11.61 -1.22
N PRO A 27 -1.85 -12.83 -1.34
CA PRO A 27 -1.63 -13.71 -0.18
C PRO A 27 -0.63 -13.14 0.83
N ASP A 28 0.22 -12.19 0.42
CA ASP A 28 1.26 -11.63 1.27
C ASP A 28 0.78 -10.46 2.13
N ILE A 29 -0.43 -9.96 1.89
CA ILE A 29 -0.98 -8.77 2.56
C ILE A 29 -1.24 -9.02 4.06
N ASP A 30 -1.73 -10.21 4.40
CA ASP A 30 -1.99 -10.65 5.78
C ASP A 30 -1.06 -11.78 6.24
N ASN A 31 0.05 -11.99 5.52
CA ASN A 31 1.08 -12.96 5.90
C ASN A 31 1.50 -12.76 7.37
N PRO A 32 1.66 -13.81 8.19
CA PRO A 32 2.06 -13.67 9.60
C PRO A 32 3.45 -13.02 9.76
N ASP A 33 4.34 -13.18 8.79
CA ASP A 33 5.67 -12.58 8.80
C ASP A 33 5.62 -11.09 8.42
N GLU A 34 6.12 -10.24 9.31
CA GLU A 34 6.20 -8.80 9.08
C GLU A 34 7.17 -8.43 7.96
N TYR A 35 8.25 -9.18 7.78
CA TYR A 35 9.22 -8.94 6.73
C TYR A 35 8.59 -9.07 5.34
N VAL A 36 7.77 -10.10 5.14
CA VAL A 36 7.00 -10.31 3.90
C VAL A 36 6.05 -9.14 3.68
N ARG A 37 5.21 -8.79 4.67
CA ARG A 37 4.27 -7.66 4.57
C ARG A 37 4.98 -6.34 4.24
N ASN A 38 6.13 -6.08 4.86
CA ASN A 38 6.93 -4.88 4.62
C ASN A 38 7.45 -4.83 3.18
N THR A 39 7.95 -5.95 2.66
CA THR A 39 8.43 -6.06 1.27
C THR A 39 7.27 -5.86 0.29
N THR A 40 6.14 -6.51 0.54
CA THR A 40 4.90 -6.37 -0.25
C THR A 40 4.39 -4.94 -0.27
N SER A 41 4.44 -4.23 0.86
CA SER A 41 4.00 -2.82 0.91
C SER A 41 4.84 -1.90 0.01
N ARG A 42 6.16 -2.13 -0.04
CA ARG A 42 7.08 -1.39 -0.91
C ARG A 42 6.85 -1.75 -2.38
N ALA A 43 6.63 -3.02 -2.68
CA ALA A 43 6.34 -3.47 -4.05
C ALA A 43 5.05 -2.84 -4.60
N PHE A 44 3.96 -2.81 -3.82
CA PHE A 44 2.72 -2.14 -4.21
C PHE A 44 2.89 -0.63 -4.43
N ALA A 45 3.74 0.04 -3.66
CA ALA A 45 4.03 1.46 -3.91
C ALA A 45 4.71 1.67 -5.27
N VAL A 46 5.64 0.78 -5.65
CA VAL A 46 6.24 0.82 -6.99
C VAL A 46 5.19 0.55 -8.07
N VAL A 47 4.31 -0.44 -7.88
CA VAL A 47 3.19 -0.71 -8.80
C VAL A 47 2.28 0.51 -8.95
N ALA A 48 1.94 1.18 -7.85
CA ALA A 48 1.13 2.40 -7.88
C ALA A 48 1.82 3.53 -8.68
N SER A 49 3.14 3.68 -8.53
CA SER A 49 3.90 4.67 -9.29
C SER A 49 3.99 4.33 -10.79
N ALA A 50 3.99 3.03 -11.14
CA ALA A 50 4.10 2.57 -12.52
C ALA A 50 2.78 2.59 -13.29
N LEU A 51 1.66 2.28 -12.61
CA LEU A 51 0.33 2.12 -13.22
C LEU A 51 -0.65 3.25 -12.84
N GLY A 52 -0.24 4.16 -11.96
CA GLY A 52 -1.06 5.24 -11.43
C GLY A 52 -1.77 4.88 -10.13
N VAL A 53 -1.72 5.81 -9.16
CA VAL A 53 -2.41 5.68 -7.87
C VAL A 53 -3.92 5.43 -8.02
N PRO A 54 -4.65 6.13 -8.91
CA PRO A 54 -6.11 5.95 -9.02
C PRO A 54 -6.54 4.50 -9.26
N ALA A 55 -5.76 3.75 -10.04
CA ALA A 55 -6.06 2.37 -10.37
C ALA A 55 -5.98 1.45 -9.12
N LEU A 56 -5.13 1.80 -8.14
CA LEU A 56 -4.94 1.03 -6.92
C LEU A 56 -5.92 1.41 -5.78
N LEU A 57 -6.62 2.55 -5.88
CA LEU A 57 -7.50 3.04 -4.81
C LEU A 57 -8.61 2.06 -4.39
N PRO A 58 -9.33 1.37 -5.31
CA PRO A 58 -10.36 0.41 -4.91
C PRO A 58 -9.79 -0.73 -4.06
N PHE A 59 -8.59 -1.21 -4.43
CA PHE A 59 -7.87 -2.22 -3.69
C PHE A 59 -7.45 -1.72 -2.30
N LEU A 60 -6.84 -0.53 -2.22
CA LEU A 60 -6.44 0.07 -0.94
C LEU A 60 -7.63 0.27 0.01
N LYS A 61 -8.76 0.75 -0.52
CA LYS A 61 -10.00 0.92 0.25
C LYS A 61 -10.50 -0.40 0.82
N ALA A 62 -10.43 -1.49 0.04
CA ALA A 62 -10.84 -2.81 0.50
C ALA A 62 -9.88 -3.38 1.57
N VAL A 63 -8.57 -3.26 1.35
CA VAL A 63 -7.54 -3.80 2.26
C VAL A 63 -7.50 -3.04 3.59
N CYS A 64 -7.51 -1.70 3.56
CA CYS A 64 -7.51 -0.87 4.77
C CYS A 64 -8.78 -1.05 5.61
N ARG A 65 -9.86 -1.57 5.02
CA ARG A 65 -11.14 -1.85 5.70
C ARG A 65 -11.40 -3.34 5.92
N SER A 66 -10.37 -4.18 5.78
CA SER A 66 -10.51 -5.62 5.97
C SER A 66 -10.98 -5.96 7.38
N ARG A 67 -12.12 -6.66 7.48
CA ARG A 67 -12.62 -7.21 8.75
C ARG A 67 -11.96 -8.54 9.12
N LYS A 68 -11.23 -9.17 8.19
CA LYS A 68 -10.66 -10.52 8.38
C LYS A 68 -9.37 -10.51 9.17
N SER A 69 -8.52 -9.50 8.95
CA SER A 69 -7.16 -9.47 9.48
C SER A 69 -6.72 -8.04 9.74
N TRP A 70 -6.21 -7.78 10.95
CA TRP A 70 -5.58 -6.50 11.26
C TRP A 70 -4.24 -6.35 10.52
N GLN A 71 -3.54 -7.45 10.22
CA GLN A 71 -2.33 -7.46 9.41
C GLN A 71 -2.63 -6.92 8.01
N ALA A 72 -3.76 -7.33 7.40
CA ALA A 72 -4.20 -6.75 6.13
C ALA A 72 -4.40 -5.24 6.22
N ARG A 73 -5.12 -4.76 7.25
CA ARG A 73 -5.35 -3.32 7.45
C ARG A 73 -4.04 -2.56 7.61
N HIS A 74 -3.16 -3.06 8.48
CA HIS A 74 -1.82 -2.51 8.70
C HIS A 74 -1.01 -2.44 7.41
N THR A 75 -0.94 -3.52 6.63
CA THR A 75 -0.22 -3.55 5.35
C THR A 75 -0.83 -2.59 4.34
N GLY A 76 -2.16 -2.50 4.27
CA GLY A 76 -2.85 -1.53 3.41
C GLY A 76 -2.46 -0.09 3.71
N ILE A 77 -2.46 0.29 5.00
CA ILE A 77 -2.03 1.63 5.44
C ILE A 77 -0.54 1.84 5.16
N LYS A 78 0.28 0.80 5.33
CA LYS A 78 1.71 0.86 5.01
C LYS A 78 1.98 1.02 3.51
N ILE A 79 1.15 0.46 2.63
CA ILE A 79 1.22 0.74 1.18
C ILE A 79 1.01 2.23 0.94
N VAL A 80 -0.01 2.84 1.54
CA VAL A 80 -0.28 4.29 1.41
C VAL A 80 0.92 5.12 1.88
N GLN A 81 1.53 4.74 3.01
CA GLN A 81 2.76 5.38 3.49
C GLN A 81 3.90 5.29 2.46
N GLN A 82 4.14 4.09 1.90
CA GLN A 82 5.20 3.91 0.92
C GLN A 82 4.91 4.64 -0.40
N VAL A 83 3.64 4.76 -0.80
CA VAL A 83 3.22 5.59 -1.94
C VAL A 83 3.57 7.06 -1.67
N ALA A 84 3.22 7.60 -0.50
CA ALA A 84 3.55 8.98 -0.14
C ALA A 84 5.07 9.23 -0.15
N VAL A 85 5.85 8.32 0.44
CA VAL A 85 7.33 8.41 0.45
C VAL A 85 7.92 8.33 -0.96
N LEU A 86 7.39 7.45 -1.83
CA LEU A 86 7.92 7.27 -3.18
C LEU A 86 7.54 8.42 -4.12
N MET A 87 6.32 8.96 -3.99
CA MET A 87 5.81 10.02 -4.86
C MET A 87 6.23 11.42 -4.42
N GLY A 88 6.53 11.63 -3.14
CA GLY A 88 6.80 12.96 -2.60
C GLY A 88 5.62 13.91 -2.88
N CYS A 89 5.91 15.10 -3.41
CA CYS A 89 4.89 16.10 -3.72
C CYS A 89 3.86 15.66 -4.78
N ALA A 90 4.20 14.67 -5.63
CA ALA A 90 3.29 14.17 -6.66
C ALA A 90 2.06 13.44 -6.09
N VAL A 91 2.03 13.15 -4.78
CA VAL A 91 0.86 12.55 -4.11
C VAL A 91 -0.34 13.51 -3.99
N LEU A 92 -0.11 14.82 -4.12
CA LEU A 92 -1.09 15.88 -3.82
C LEU A 92 -2.46 15.69 -4.49
N PRO A 93 -2.59 15.31 -5.79
CA PRO A 93 -3.89 15.11 -6.43
C PRO A 93 -4.74 13.99 -5.79
N TYR A 94 -4.08 13.05 -5.11
CA TYR A 94 -4.70 11.86 -4.51
C TYR A 94 -4.81 11.96 -2.99
N LEU A 95 -4.25 13.00 -2.39
CA LEU A 95 -4.06 13.12 -0.95
C LEU A 95 -5.36 12.95 -0.18
N ARG A 96 -6.43 13.64 -0.61
CA ARG A 96 -7.74 13.57 0.05
C ARG A 96 -8.27 12.13 0.12
N GLU A 97 -8.26 11.42 -1.00
CA GLU A 97 -8.76 10.04 -1.05
C GLU A 97 -7.88 9.08 -0.25
N LEU A 98 -6.56 9.25 -0.30
CA LEU A 98 -5.64 8.44 0.50
C LEU A 98 -5.86 8.65 2.01
N VAL A 99 -6.03 9.90 2.45
CA VAL A 99 -6.34 10.25 3.84
C VAL A 99 -7.69 9.67 4.26
N GLU A 100 -8.72 9.79 3.43
CA GLU A 100 -10.05 9.18 3.68
C GLU A 100 -10.00 7.65 3.78
N ILE A 101 -9.10 7.00 3.02
CA ILE A 101 -8.89 5.55 3.08
C ILE A 101 -8.26 5.14 4.42
N VAL A 102 -7.19 5.83 4.86
CA VAL A 102 -6.41 5.41 6.03
C VAL A 102 -6.94 5.97 7.36
N GLY A 103 -7.68 7.08 7.35
CA GLY A 103 -8.04 7.83 8.56
C GLY A 103 -8.78 7.03 9.63
N ARG A 104 -9.59 6.04 9.23
CA ARG A 104 -10.27 5.13 10.18
C ARG A 104 -9.32 4.28 11.02
N GLY A 105 -8.09 4.09 10.56
CA GLY A 105 -7.09 3.32 11.29
C GLY A 105 -6.63 3.98 12.59
N LEU A 106 -6.85 5.29 12.76
CA LEU A 106 -6.54 6.00 14.03
C LEU A 106 -7.38 5.49 15.21
N THR A 107 -8.58 4.96 14.93
CA THR A 107 -9.49 4.42 15.94
C THR A 107 -9.60 2.90 15.87
N ASP A 108 -8.63 2.21 15.25
CA ASP A 108 -8.62 0.74 15.20
C ASP A 108 -8.34 0.14 16.58
N ASP A 109 -8.93 -1.01 16.90
CA ASP A 109 -8.69 -1.71 18.16
C ASP A 109 -7.22 -2.11 18.33
N GLN A 110 -6.53 -2.39 17.21
CA GLN A 110 -5.14 -2.82 17.22
C GLN A 110 -4.17 -1.64 17.28
N GLN A 111 -3.36 -1.58 18.34
CA GLN A 111 -2.37 -0.49 18.53
C GLN A 111 -1.41 -0.35 17.35
N LYS A 112 -0.93 -1.47 16.78
CA LYS A 112 -0.04 -1.44 15.62
C LYS A 112 -0.69 -0.74 14.42
N VAL A 113 -1.99 -0.93 14.20
CA VAL A 113 -2.74 -0.26 13.12
C VAL A 113 -2.84 1.24 13.41
N ARG A 114 -3.19 1.64 14.63
CA ARG A 114 -3.23 3.05 15.03
C ARG A 114 -1.89 3.76 14.83
N THR A 115 -0.80 3.13 15.28
CA THR A 115 0.55 3.68 15.14
C THR A 115 0.93 3.87 13.68
N ILE A 116 0.72 2.87 12.81
CA ILE A 116 1.07 3.04 11.39
C ILE A 116 0.20 4.11 10.72
N THR A 117 -1.09 4.23 11.08
CA THR A 117 -1.94 5.30 10.54
C THR A 117 -1.42 6.68 10.95
N ALA A 118 -1.04 6.87 12.22
CA ALA A 118 -0.46 8.12 12.66
C ALA A 118 0.83 8.47 11.90
N LEU A 119 1.71 7.48 11.69
CA LEU A 119 2.95 7.62 10.91
C LEU A 119 2.72 7.82 9.40
N THR A 120 1.55 7.47 8.88
CA THR A 120 1.18 7.72 7.48
C THR A 120 0.64 9.13 7.28
N LEU A 121 0.07 9.74 8.34
CA LEU A 121 -0.53 11.07 8.30
C LEU A 121 0.43 12.20 8.73
N SER A 122 1.61 11.84 9.27
CA SER A 122 2.71 12.77 9.58
C SER A 122 3.48 13.16 8.33
#